data_AF-A0A946SGK5-F1
#
_entry.id   AF-A0A946SGK5-F1
#
_cell.length_a   1.000
_cell.length_b   1.000
_cell.length_c   1.000
_cell.angle_alpha   90.00
_cell.angle_beta   90.00
_cell.angle_gamma   90.00
#
_symmetry.space_group_name_H-M   'P 1'
#
loop_
_entity.id
_entity.type
_entity.pdbx_description
1 polymer ?
#
loop_
_entity_poly.entity_id
_entity_poly.type
_entity_poly.pdbx_seq_one_letter_code
_entity_poly.pdbx_strand_id
1 'polypeptide(L)'
;LNNSFLYSQELQSTLILKKGNNWIEIKQGDEIYVRSYNAKRKPNKLPGSSLGSFTAAKPSKFVGLDLQQRILVTEFDYILLSDIHSISITSSKTMTFRFAGNNFAHGFIAGALFPLTLFLSEGGDNPMALILFAGFFGTFVGVPSAVIGLIHGFLFPNIENEFIVGPNEWIIVEE
;
A
#
# COMPACT_ATOMS: atom_id res chain seq x y z
N LEU A 1 -45.02 -0.18 7.23
CA LEU A 1 -44.41 -1.18 6.34
C LEU A 1 -42.90 -1.12 6.60
N ASN A 2 -42.40 -1.61 7.74
CA ASN A 2 -41.95 -2.99 7.92
C ASN A 2 -41.43 -3.61 6.62
N ASN A 3 -40.15 -3.37 6.32
CA ASN A 3 -39.37 -4.27 5.48
C ASN A 3 -38.11 -4.64 6.26
N SER A 4 -38.33 -5.58 7.18
CA SER A 4 -37.38 -6.60 7.57
C SER A 4 -36.78 -7.25 6.32
N PHE A 5 -35.76 -6.64 5.74
CA PHE A 5 -34.74 -7.39 5.01
C PHE A 5 -33.72 -7.90 6.02
N LEU A 6 -34.22 -8.69 6.99
CA LEU A 6 -33.43 -9.66 7.72
C LEU A 6 -33.28 -10.87 6.80
N TYR A 7 -32.52 -10.70 5.72
CA TYR A 7 -31.90 -11.87 5.12
C TYR A 7 -30.66 -12.13 5.96
N SER A 8 -30.72 -13.21 6.72
CA SER A 8 -29.53 -14.03 7.00
C SER A 8 -29.03 -14.54 5.65
N GLN A 9 -28.46 -13.66 4.83
CA GLN A 9 -27.65 -14.08 3.70
C GLN A 9 -26.39 -14.69 4.29
N GLU A 10 -26.18 -15.98 4.03
CA GLU A 10 -24.92 -16.65 4.31
C GLU A 10 -23.85 -16.00 3.43
N LEU A 11 -23.30 -14.89 3.92
CA LEU A 11 -22.11 -14.30 3.36
C LEU A 11 -20.98 -15.28 3.61
N GLN A 12 -20.24 -15.62 2.56
CA GLN A 12 -18.97 -16.28 2.76
C GLN A 12 -18.04 -15.32 3.49
N SER A 13 -17.62 -15.72 4.69
CA SER A 13 -16.75 -14.95 5.57
C SER A 13 -15.28 -15.00 5.13
N THR A 14 -14.99 -15.75 4.08
CA THR A 14 -13.65 -15.91 3.49
C THR A 14 -13.73 -15.75 1.97
N LEU A 15 -12.74 -15.04 1.40
CA LEU A 15 -12.54 -14.92 -0.04
C LEU A 15 -11.13 -15.40 -0.39
N ILE A 16 -11.03 -16.39 -1.29
CA ILE A 16 -9.75 -16.90 -1.77
C ILE A 16 -9.51 -16.35 -3.17
N LEU A 17 -8.40 -15.63 -3.37
CA LEU A 17 -7.98 -15.12 -4.67
C LEU A 17 -6.74 -15.87 -5.13
N LYS A 18 -6.78 -16.41 -6.35
CA LYS A 18 -5.67 -17.15 -6.96
C LYS A 18 -5.06 -16.37 -8.14
N LYS A 19 -3.73 -16.30 -8.20
CA LYS A 19 -2.96 -15.72 -9.31
C LYS A 19 -1.76 -16.61 -9.63
N GLY A 20 -1.91 -17.45 -10.66
CA GLY A 20 -0.92 -18.47 -10.99
C GLY A 20 -0.79 -19.50 -9.87
N ASN A 21 0.44 -19.65 -9.34
CA ASN A 21 0.72 -20.54 -8.20
C ASN A 21 0.53 -19.87 -6.83
N ASN A 22 0.28 -18.56 -6.81
CA ASN A 22 0.03 -17.82 -5.58
C ASN A 22 -1.47 -17.80 -5.29
N TRP A 23 -1.83 -17.92 -4.03
CA TRP A 23 -3.18 -17.70 -3.55
C TRP A 23 -3.11 -16.84 -2.30
N ILE A 24 -4.18 -16.11 -2.04
CA ILE A 24 -4.34 -15.33 -0.82
C ILE A 24 -5.74 -15.56 -0.27
N GLU A 25 -5.82 -15.68 1.04
CA GLU A 25 -7.07 -15.82 1.79
C GLU A 25 -7.36 -14.48 2.45
N ILE A 26 -8.54 -13.92 2.18
CA ILE A 26 -9.07 -12.72 2.84
C ILE A 26 -10.13 -13.20 3.82
N LYS A 27 -9.97 -12.86 5.10
CA LYS A 27 -10.90 -13.21 6.18
C LYS A 27 -11.71 -12.00 6.58
N GLN A 28 -12.90 -12.26 7.11
CA GLN A 28 -13.76 -11.21 7.65
C GLN A 28 -12.98 -10.34 8.66
N GLY A 29 -13.03 -9.03 8.47
CA GLY A 29 -12.29 -8.04 9.26
C GLY A 29 -10.96 -7.60 8.67
N ASP A 30 -10.42 -8.31 7.66
CA ASP A 30 -9.20 -7.90 6.97
C ASP A 30 -9.40 -6.59 6.22
N GLU A 31 -8.42 -5.68 6.32
CA GLU A 31 -8.44 -4.43 5.59
C GLU A 31 -8.01 -4.67 4.13
N ILE A 32 -8.88 -4.29 3.20
CA ILE A 32 -8.69 -4.47 1.76
C ILE A 32 -8.85 -3.15 1.00
N TYR A 33 -8.12 -3.04 -0.10
CA TYR A 33 -8.32 -2.02 -1.12
C TYR A 33 -9.00 -2.66 -2.33
N VAL A 34 -10.21 -2.21 -2.63
CA VAL A 34 -10.96 -2.66 -3.81
C VAL A 34 -10.88 -1.56 -4.87
N ARG A 35 -10.32 -1.90 -6.03
CA ARG A 35 -10.35 -1.02 -7.18
C ARG A 35 -11.54 -1.35 -8.05
N SER A 36 -12.42 -0.38 -8.26
CA SER A 36 -13.57 -0.51 -9.15
C SER A 36 -13.40 0.34 -10.42
N TYR A 37 -14.00 -0.11 -11.50
CA TYR A 37 -14.11 0.64 -12.74
C TYR A 37 -15.10 1.79 -12.59
N ASN A 38 -14.73 2.97 -13.10
CA ASN A 38 -15.70 4.05 -13.29
C ASN A 38 -16.55 3.84 -14.55
N ALA A 39 -17.52 4.75 -14.78
CA ALA A 39 -18.39 4.73 -15.96
C ALA A 39 -17.66 4.72 -17.32
N LYS A 40 -16.37 5.11 -17.36
CA LYS A 40 -15.50 5.09 -18.55
C LYS A 40 -14.57 3.86 -18.59
N ARG A 41 -14.84 2.83 -17.78
CA ARG A 41 -14.01 1.61 -17.61
C ARG A 41 -12.55 1.90 -17.24
N LYS A 42 -12.32 2.97 -16.47
CA LYS A 42 -11.00 3.26 -15.88
C LYS A 42 -11.02 2.92 -14.40
N PRO A 43 -10.09 2.08 -13.90
CA PRO A 43 -10.04 1.75 -12.48
C PRO A 43 -9.66 2.99 -11.67
N ASN A 44 -10.25 3.11 -10.47
CA ASN A 44 -9.81 4.07 -9.46
C ASN A 44 -8.33 3.82 -9.05
N LYS A 45 -7.70 4.75 -8.33
CA LYS A 45 -6.27 4.64 -8.01
C LYS A 45 -5.99 3.89 -6.72
N LEU A 46 -4.89 3.16 -6.67
CA LEU A 46 -4.29 2.81 -5.39
C LEU A 46 -3.64 4.05 -4.74
N PRO A 47 -3.67 4.15 -3.41
CA PRO A 47 -2.92 5.18 -2.69
C PRO A 47 -1.43 5.13 -3.04
N GLY A 48 -0.82 6.29 -3.27
CA GLY A 48 0.59 6.42 -3.65
C GLY A 48 0.90 6.32 -5.15
N SER A 49 -0.10 6.12 -6.02
CA SER A 49 0.12 6.12 -7.47
C SER A 49 0.12 7.52 -8.10
N SER A 50 1.10 7.79 -8.98
CA SER A 50 1.32 9.10 -9.63
C SER A 50 0.39 9.41 -10.81
N LEU A 51 -0.49 8.49 -11.22
CA LEU A 51 -1.25 8.60 -12.47
C LEU A 51 -2.56 9.40 -12.37
N GLY A 52 -2.61 10.67 -12.83
CA GLY A 52 -3.81 11.37 -13.38
C GLY A 52 -5.03 11.66 -12.46
N SER A 53 -6.01 12.45 -12.87
CA SER A 53 -7.17 12.82 -12.02
C SER A 53 -8.21 11.69 -11.89
N PHE A 54 -8.14 10.88 -10.83
CA PHE A 54 -9.11 9.81 -10.51
C PHE A 54 -9.31 9.70 -9.00
N THR A 55 -10.49 9.23 -8.56
CA THR A 55 -10.77 8.92 -7.15
C THR A 55 -9.81 7.84 -6.63
N ALA A 56 -9.36 7.97 -5.38
CA ALA A 56 -8.52 6.96 -4.74
C ALA A 56 -9.40 5.85 -4.14
N ALA A 57 -8.98 4.60 -4.34
CA ALA A 57 -9.48 3.45 -3.59
C ALA A 57 -9.18 3.69 -2.12
N LYS A 58 -10.20 3.52 -1.28
CA LYS A 58 -10.10 3.70 0.16
C LYS A 58 -9.98 2.32 0.81
N PRO A 59 -9.28 2.23 1.96
CA PRO A 59 -9.32 1.02 2.74
C PRO A 59 -10.74 0.77 3.25
N SER A 60 -11.15 -0.49 3.29
CA SER A 60 -12.36 -0.92 3.99
C SER A 60 -12.18 -2.34 4.49
N LYS A 61 -12.85 -2.69 5.58
CA LYS A 61 -12.82 -4.07 6.10
C LYS A 61 -13.67 -4.97 5.23
N PHE A 62 -13.15 -6.14 4.89
CA PHE A 62 -13.93 -7.19 4.25
C PHE A 62 -14.98 -7.72 5.23
N VAL A 63 -16.25 -7.75 4.80
CA VAL A 63 -17.36 -8.26 5.60
C VAL A 63 -17.75 -9.64 5.11
N GLY A 64 -17.81 -9.83 3.80
CA GLY A 64 -18.12 -11.12 3.20
C GLY A 64 -18.40 -11.03 1.71
N LEU A 65 -18.71 -12.17 1.11
CA LEU A 65 -19.04 -12.31 -0.29
C LEU A 65 -20.44 -12.90 -0.44
N ASP A 66 -21.31 -12.22 -1.19
CA ASP A 66 -22.59 -12.76 -1.65
C ASP A 66 -22.37 -13.39 -3.03
N LEU A 67 -22.33 -14.72 -3.08
CA LEU A 67 -22.17 -15.47 -4.32
C LEU A 67 -23.40 -15.42 -5.23
N GLN A 68 -24.60 -15.37 -4.64
CA GLN A 68 -25.85 -15.36 -5.41
C GLN A 68 -26.00 -14.05 -6.18
N GLN A 69 -25.74 -12.94 -5.51
CA GLN A 69 -25.81 -11.61 -6.11
C GLN A 69 -24.51 -11.19 -6.79
N ARG A 70 -23.41 -11.95 -6.60
CA ARG A 70 -22.06 -11.62 -7.07
C ARG A 70 -21.65 -10.23 -6.60
N ILE A 71 -21.71 -10.04 -5.28
CA ILE A 71 -21.37 -8.77 -4.62
C ILE A 71 -20.32 -9.04 -3.54
N LEU A 72 -19.26 -8.23 -3.57
CA LEU A 72 -18.32 -8.09 -2.48
C LEU A 72 -18.86 -7.08 -1.46
N VAL A 73 -18.99 -7.52 -0.21
CA VAL A 73 -19.45 -6.66 0.89
C VAL A 73 -18.25 -6.20 1.72
N THR A 74 -18.16 -4.89 1.86
CA THR A 74 -17.18 -4.23 2.72
C THR A 74 -17.89 -3.43 3.81
N GLU A 75 -17.15 -2.91 4.78
CA GLU A 75 -17.70 -2.11 5.87
C GLU A 75 -18.50 -0.90 5.38
N PHE A 76 -18.13 -0.32 4.23
CA PHE A 76 -18.71 0.92 3.72
C PHE A 76 -19.43 0.80 2.39
N ASP A 77 -19.32 -0.32 1.68
CA ASP A 77 -19.81 -0.42 0.31
C ASP A 77 -20.15 -1.85 -0.13
N TYR A 78 -21.03 -1.94 -1.12
CA TYR A 78 -21.45 -3.17 -1.81
C TYR A 78 -21.00 -3.07 -3.27
N ILE A 79 -20.02 -3.88 -3.66
CA ILE A 79 -19.35 -3.76 -4.94
C ILE A 79 -19.66 -4.99 -5.79
N LEU A 80 -20.31 -4.80 -6.95
CA LEU A 80 -20.54 -5.87 -7.92
C LEU A 80 -19.20 -6.43 -8.41
N LEU A 81 -19.08 -7.76 -8.45
CA LEU A 81 -17.84 -8.43 -8.87
C LEU A 81 -17.42 -8.01 -10.30
N SER A 82 -18.38 -7.76 -11.20
CA SER A 82 -18.13 -7.28 -12.58
C SER A 82 -17.46 -5.91 -12.67
N ASP A 83 -17.57 -5.12 -11.61
CA ASP A 83 -17.06 -3.75 -11.55
C ASP A 83 -15.71 -3.69 -10.85
N ILE A 84 -15.29 -4.79 -10.23
CA ILE A 84 -13.99 -4.89 -9.59
C ILE A 84 -12.92 -5.11 -10.66
N HIS A 85 -11.93 -4.21 -10.66
CA HIS A 85 -10.70 -4.36 -11.41
C HIS A 85 -9.70 -5.23 -10.65
N SER A 86 -9.48 -4.93 -9.38
CA SER A 86 -8.54 -5.67 -8.55
C SER A 86 -8.82 -5.52 -7.06
N ILE A 87 -8.31 -6.48 -6.29
CA ILE A 87 -8.33 -6.47 -4.82
C ILE A 87 -6.89 -6.56 -4.33
N SER A 88 -6.59 -5.82 -3.27
CA SER A 88 -5.30 -5.83 -2.60
C SER A 88 -5.51 -5.92 -1.09
N ILE A 89 -4.74 -6.78 -0.42
CA ILE A 89 -4.71 -6.83 1.05
C ILE A 89 -3.61 -5.90 1.54
N THR A 90 -3.89 -5.14 2.60
CA THR A 90 -2.86 -4.39 3.30
C THR A 90 -1.96 -5.34 4.09
N SER A 91 -0.67 -5.28 3.85
CA SER A 91 0.29 -5.88 4.77
C SER A 91 0.53 -4.97 5.96
N SER A 92 0.76 -5.57 7.14
CA SER A 92 1.14 -4.85 8.36
C SER A 92 2.48 -4.10 8.21
N LYS A 93 3.29 -4.43 7.20
CA LYS A 93 4.53 -3.73 6.88
C LYS A 93 4.22 -2.49 6.06
N THR A 94 3.88 -1.39 6.70
CA THR A 94 3.64 -0.10 6.05
C THR A 94 4.83 0.36 5.19
N MET A 95 4.58 1.06 4.06
CA MET A 95 5.65 1.66 3.24
C MET A 95 6.51 2.65 4.03
N THR A 96 6.04 3.07 5.20
CA THR A 96 6.72 3.78 6.29
C THR A 96 8.20 3.43 6.41
N PHE A 97 8.58 2.16 6.58
CA PHE A 97 10.00 1.81 6.76
C PHE A 97 10.80 1.89 5.45
N ARG A 98 10.17 1.65 4.29
CA ARG A 98 10.81 1.82 2.99
C ARG A 98 11.10 3.29 2.70
N PHE A 99 10.13 4.18 2.94
CA PHE A 99 10.31 5.62 2.78
C PHE A 99 11.29 6.20 3.81
N ALA A 100 11.23 5.74 5.06
CA ALA A 100 12.19 6.14 6.09
C ALA A 100 13.61 5.73 5.74
N GLY A 101 13.81 4.49 5.30
CA GLY A 101 15.13 4.02 4.86
C GLY A 101 15.65 4.79 3.65
N ASN A 102 14.78 5.03 2.65
CA ASN A 102 15.17 5.79 1.46
C ASN A 102 15.54 7.24 1.80
N ASN A 103 14.73 7.92 2.62
CA ASN A 103 15.02 9.29 3.01
C ASN A 103 16.21 9.38 3.97
N PHE A 104 16.42 8.39 4.84
CA PHE A 104 17.64 8.28 5.63
C PHE A 104 18.87 8.23 4.73
N ALA A 105 18.88 7.35 3.72
CA ALA A 105 20.01 7.20 2.82
C ALA A 105 20.30 8.50 2.05
N HIS A 106 19.27 9.16 1.52
CA HIS A 106 19.43 10.45 0.83
C HIS A 106 19.94 11.53 1.77
N GLY A 107 19.35 11.66 2.95
CA GLY A 107 19.78 12.64 3.96
C GLY A 107 21.19 12.35 4.46
N PHE A 108 21.56 11.07 4.61
CA PHE A 108 22.89 10.64 5.02
C PHE A 108 23.93 11.01 3.97
N ILE A 109 23.68 10.71 2.70
CA ILE A 109 24.58 11.08 1.60
C ILE A 109 24.72 12.60 1.53
N ALA A 110 23.61 13.34 1.59
CA ALA A 110 23.64 14.80 1.56
C ALA A 110 24.44 15.39 2.74
N GLY A 111 24.25 14.88 3.95
CA GLY A 111 24.99 15.29 5.14
C GLY A 111 26.47 14.91 5.08
N ALA A 112 26.81 13.73 4.58
CA ALA A 112 28.19 13.24 4.48
C ALA A 112 29.00 13.96 3.39
N LEU A 113 28.35 14.54 2.38
CA LEU A 113 29.02 15.32 1.34
C LEU A 113 29.62 16.63 1.87
N PHE A 114 29.03 17.25 2.89
CA PHE A 114 29.53 18.53 3.42
C PHE A 114 30.92 18.41 4.09
N PRO A 115 31.18 17.43 4.97
CA PRO A 115 32.54 17.19 5.49
C PRO A 115 33.54 16.78 4.41
N LEU A 116 33.09 16.07 3.36
CA LEU A 116 33.95 15.66 2.25
C LEU A 116 34.46 16.87 1.46
N THR A 117 33.60 17.85 1.17
CA THR A 117 34.01 19.06 0.45
C THR A 117 34.99 19.90 1.27
N LEU A 118 34.77 20.03 2.59
CA LEU A 118 35.70 20.71 3.50
C LEU A 118 37.06 20.01 3.57
N PHE A 119 37.06 18.68 3.73
CA PHE A 119 38.28 17.88 3.82
C PHE A 119 39.15 17.99 2.56
N LEU A 120 38.54 17.95 1.37
CA LEU A 120 39.24 18.14 0.10
C LEU A 120 39.75 19.58 -0.07
N SER A 121 39.02 20.58 0.44
CA SER A 121 39.41 21.99 0.35
C SER A 121 40.59 22.35 1.25
N GLU A 122 40.74 21.68 2.39
CA GLU A 122 41.79 21.96 3.39
C GLU A 122 43.04 21.08 3.21
N GLY A 123 43.06 20.20 2.19
CA GLY A 123 44.19 19.30 1.94
C GLY A 123 44.30 18.17 2.96
N GLY A 124 43.14 17.68 3.41
CA GLY A 124 43.00 16.77 4.55
C GLY A 124 43.95 15.57 4.55
N ASP A 125 44.62 15.39 5.68
CA ASP A 125 45.65 14.40 5.97
C ASP A 125 45.19 13.32 6.98
N ASN A 126 44.00 13.50 7.57
CA ASN A 126 43.42 12.57 8.53
C ASN A 126 42.11 11.91 8.03
N PRO A 127 42.20 10.78 7.32
CA PRO A 127 41.02 10.08 6.78
C PRO A 127 40.08 9.56 7.88
N MET A 128 40.58 9.32 9.10
CA MET A 128 39.74 8.90 10.23
C MET A 128 38.82 10.05 10.69
N ALA A 129 39.33 11.28 10.73
CA ALA A 129 38.53 12.45 11.04
C ALA A 129 37.42 12.64 9.99
N LEU A 130 37.74 12.49 8.69
CA LEU A 130 36.74 12.53 7.62
C LEU A 130 35.61 11.53 7.84
N ILE A 131 35.93 10.26 8.13
CA ILE A 131 34.92 9.22 8.36
C ILE A 131 34.01 9.57 9.54
N LEU A 132 34.59 10.06 10.65
CA LEU A 132 33.83 10.43 11.84
C LEU A 132 32.92 11.64 11.59
N PHE A 133 33.43 12.69 10.94
CA PHE A 133 32.64 13.87 10.61
C PHE A 133 31.57 13.57 9.56
N ALA A 134 31.89 12.82 8.51
CA ALA A 134 30.92 12.38 7.50
C ALA A 134 29.82 11.51 8.12
N GLY A 135 30.17 10.60 9.04
CA GLY A 135 29.20 9.81 9.80
C GLY A 135 28.31 10.67 10.69
N PHE A 136 28.88 11.65 11.40
CA PHE A 136 28.13 12.57 12.25
C PHE A 136 27.15 13.42 11.44
N PHE A 137 27.62 14.16 10.43
CA PHE A 137 26.77 15.02 9.60
C PHE A 137 25.77 14.21 8.76
N GLY A 138 26.20 13.07 8.23
CA GLY A 138 25.31 12.13 7.56
C GLY A 138 24.18 11.67 8.48
N THR A 139 24.48 11.30 9.73
CA THR A 139 23.43 10.92 10.70
C THR A 139 22.55 12.12 11.10
N PHE A 140 23.16 13.30 11.30
CA PHE A 140 22.46 14.52 11.69
C PHE A 140 21.39 14.95 10.67
N VAL A 141 21.65 14.76 9.37
CA VAL A 141 20.69 15.04 8.29
C VAL A 141 19.82 13.81 7.98
N GLY A 142 20.40 12.62 8.04
CA GLY A 142 19.74 11.35 7.73
C GLY A 142 18.61 11.01 8.69
N VAL A 143 18.80 11.19 10.00
CA VAL A 143 17.76 10.85 11.01
C VAL A 143 16.50 11.72 10.87
N PRO A 144 16.57 13.06 10.81
CA PRO A 144 15.39 13.88 10.54
C PRO A 144 14.72 13.53 9.20
N SER A 145 15.52 13.25 8.17
CA SER A 145 14.99 12.82 6.86
C SER A 145 14.24 11.48 6.95
N ALA A 146 14.75 10.54 7.76
CA ALA A 146 14.08 9.28 8.04
C ALA A 146 12.72 9.50 8.73
N VAL A 147 12.65 10.42 9.71
CA VAL A 147 11.39 10.79 10.38
C VAL A 147 10.38 11.35 9.38
N ILE A 148 10.81 12.21 8.46
CA ILE A 148 9.95 12.70 7.37
C ILE A 148 9.49 11.54 6.49
N GLY A 149 10.36 10.57 6.21
CA GLY A 149 10.00 9.36 5.46
C GLY A 149 9.00 8.47 6.20
N LEU A 150 9.11 8.36 7.52
CA LEU A 150 8.12 7.66 8.34
C LEU A 150 6.75 8.34 8.21
N ILE A 151 6.68 9.66 8.41
CA ILE A 151 5.44 10.45 8.30
C ILE A 151 4.80 10.29 6.92
N HIS A 152 5.60 10.39 5.85
CA HIS A 152 5.09 10.19 4.49
C HIS A 152 4.58 8.77 4.27
N GLY A 153 5.32 7.75 4.68
CA GLY A 153 4.91 6.37 4.46
C GLY A 153 3.71 5.95 5.31
N PHE A 154 3.42 6.61 6.44
CA PHE A 154 2.16 6.43 7.16
C PHE A 154 0.93 6.81 6.33
N LEU A 155 1.07 7.72 5.37
CA LEU A 155 0.00 8.14 4.47
C LEU A 155 -0.16 7.20 3.26
N PHE A 156 0.73 6.22 3.10
CA PHE A 156 0.74 5.29 1.96
C PHE A 156 0.82 3.83 2.45
N PRO A 157 -0.30 3.09 2.46
CA PRO A 157 -0.30 1.69 2.88
C PRO A 157 0.52 0.83 1.91
N ASN A 158 1.13 -0.23 2.44
CA ASN A 158 1.85 -1.18 1.62
C ASN A 158 0.88 -2.19 1.01
N ILE A 159 0.69 -2.04 -0.30
CA ILE A 159 -0.04 -3.00 -1.12
C ILE A 159 1.01 -3.97 -1.65
N GLU A 160 1.20 -5.08 -0.93
CA GLU A 160 2.21 -6.08 -1.29
C GLU A 160 1.84 -6.82 -2.58
N ASN A 161 0.55 -7.09 -2.78
CA ASN A 161 0.06 -7.82 -3.94
C ASN A 161 -1.26 -7.21 -4.44
N GLU A 162 -1.29 -6.89 -5.73
CA GLU A 162 -2.52 -6.55 -6.45
C GLU A 162 -2.99 -7.77 -7.27
N PHE A 163 -4.18 -8.26 -6.94
CA PHE A 163 -4.86 -9.34 -7.64
C PHE A 163 -5.83 -8.71 -8.65
N ILE A 164 -5.39 -8.64 -9.90
CA ILE A 164 -6.23 -8.17 -11.01
C ILE A 164 -7.22 -9.28 -11.32
N VAL A 165 -8.50 -9.00 -11.12
CA VAL A 165 -9.58 -9.98 -11.33
C VAL A 165 -10.24 -9.79 -12.71
N GLY A 166 -10.09 -8.59 -13.29
CA GLY A 166 -10.63 -8.27 -14.61
C GLY A 166 -12.17 -8.31 -14.66
N PRO A 167 -12.78 -7.76 -15.72
CA PRO A 167 -14.25 -7.69 -15.82
C PRO A 167 -14.93 -9.07 -15.97
N ASN A 168 -14.19 -10.14 -16.28
CA ASN A 168 -14.73 -11.41 -16.76
C ASN A 168 -14.13 -12.70 -16.13
N GLU A 169 -13.17 -12.61 -15.21
CA GLU A 169 -12.42 -13.79 -14.72
C GLU A 169 -12.53 -14.02 -13.21
N TRP A 170 -13.74 -13.91 -12.67
CA TRP A 170 -14.02 -14.45 -11.35
C TRP A 170 -14.18 -15.97 -11.43
N ILE A 171 -13.06 -16.69 -11.38
CA ILE A 171 -13.10 -18.14 -11.11
C ILE A 171 -13.18 -18.29 -9.58
N ILE A 172 -14.41 -18.34 -9.09
CA ILE A 172 -14.70 -18.74 -7.72
C ILE A 172 -14.57 -20.26 -7.71
N VAL A 173 -13.43 -20.76 -7.24
CA VAL A 173 -13.24 -22.20 -7.05
C VAL A 173 -13.97 -22.54 -5.76
N GLU A 174 -15.19 -23.05 -5.87
CA GLU A 174 -15.85 -23.76 -4.78
C GLU A 174 -15.02 -25.04 -4.51
N GLU A 175 -14.62 -25.25 -3.25
CA GLU A 175 -14.30 -26.60 -2.76
C GLU A 175 -15.59 -27.32 -2.37
#